data_AF-A0A157SY58-F1
#
_entry.id   AF-A0A157SY58-F1
#
_cell.length_a   1.000
_cell.length_b   1.000
_cell.length_c   1.000
_cell.angle_alpha   90.00
_cell.angle_beta   90.00
_cell.angle_gamma   90.00
#
_symmetry.space_group_name_H-M   'P 1'
#
loop_
_entity.id
_entity.type
_entity.pdbx_description
1 polymer ?
#
loop_
_entity_poly.entity_id
_entity_poly.type
_entity_poly.pdbx_seq_one_letter_code
_entity_poly.pdbx_strand_id
1 'polypeptide(L)' 'MRRVGSKNCSRGGENRKVLPVEEVVKVSRNYQVTIPAKVRQKFPVKEGDLVKVIYDENEGVVKIQILKS' A
#
# COMPACT_ATOMS: atom_id res chain seq x y z
N MET A 1 -2.97 -34.59 45.13
CA MET A 1 -1.87 -34.14 44.23
C MET A 1 -1.60 -35.17 43.14
N ARG A 2 -1.95 -34.90 41.87
CA ARG A 2 -1.26 -35.43 40.66
C ARG A 2 -1.40 -34.40 39.52
N ARG A 3 -0.26 -34.07 38.91
CA ARG A 3 -0.06 -33.06 37.87
C ARG A 3 -0.63 -33.53 36.52
N VAL A 4 -1.11 -32.61 35.70
CA VAL A 4 -0.83 -32.58 34.26
C VAL A 4 -0.99 -31.14 33.79
N GLY A 5 0.14 -30.55 33.39
CA GLY A 5 0.19 -29.19 32.87
C GLY A 5 -0.59 -29.08 31.56
N SER A 6 -1.48 -28.09 31.50
CA SER A 6 -2.02 -27.64 30.23
C SER A 6 -0.91 -26.91 29.50
N LYS A 7 -0.55 -27.51 28.37
CA LYS A 7 0.47 -27.07 27.43
C LYS A 7 0.24 -25.62 27.00
N ASN A 8 1.34 -24.89 26.92
CA ASN A 8 1.48 -23.63 26.22
C ASN A 8 0.73 -23.65 24.88
N CYS A 9 -0.22 -22.73 24.72
CA CYS A 9 -0.65 -22.27 23.41
C CYS A 9 0.03 -20.93 23.15
N SER A 10 1.31 -20.98 22.79
CA SER A 10 2.00 -19.85 22.18
C SER A 10 1.38 -19.65 20.79
N ARG A 11 0.40 -18.75 20.68
CA ARG A 11 -0.12 -18.34 19.38
C ARG A 11 1.00 -17.59 18.68
N GLY A 12 1.67 -18.26 17.75
CA GLY A 12 2.64 -17.65 16.85
C GLY A 12 1.96 -16.50 16.12
N GLY A 13 2.44 -15.29 16.37
CA GLY A 13 2.08 -14.13 15.57
C GLY A 13 2.68 -14.33 14.18
N GLU A 14 1.85 -14.69 13.23
CA GLU A 14 2.22 -14.75 11.82
C GLU A 14 2.56 -13.32 11.37
N ASN A 15 3.85 -13.07 11.22
CA ASN A 15 4.39 -11.79 10.79
C ASN A 15 4.03 -11.62 9.32
N ARG A 16 2.85 -11.04 9.03
CA ARG A 16 2.38 -10.74 7.68
C ARG A 16 3.38 -9.78 7.04
N LYS A 17 4.36 -10.32 6.31
CA LYS A 17 5.17 -9.55 5.37
C LYS A 17 4.20 -8.88 4.40
N VAL A 18 4.06 -7.56 4.50
CA VAL A 18 3.28 -6.78 3.55
C VAL A 18 4.06 -6.79 2.26
N LEU A 19 3.63 -7.60 1.28
CA LEU A 19 4.21 -7.56 -0.05
C LEU A 19 3.96 -6.17 -0.66
N PRO A 20 4.95 -5.59 -1.35
CA PRO A 20 4.76 -4.31 -2.03
C PRO A 20 3.65 -4.47 -3.08
N VAL A 21 2.70 -3.53 -3.07
CA VAL A 21 1.62 -3.51 -4.04
C VAL A 21 2.07 -2.68 -5.22
N GLU A 22 2.61 -3.36 -6.23
CA GLU A 22 3.15 -2.73 -7.44
C GLU A 22 2.59 -3.38 -8.70
N GLU A 23 2.51 -2.60 -9.78
CA GLU A 23 2.10 -3.07 -11.09
C GLU A 23 2.66 -2.13 -12.17
N VAL A 24 3.25 -2.69 -13.22
CA VAL A 24 3.84 -1.93 -14.31
C VAL A 24 2.74 -1.49 -15.27
N VAL A 25 2.58 -0.17 -15.40
CA VAL A 25 1.57 0.44 -16.26
C VAL A 25 2.22 1.30 -17.34
N LYS A 26 1.62 1.31 -18.53
CA LYS A 26 2.05 2.16 -19.64
C LYS A 26 1.52 3.58 -19.45
N VAL A 27 2.36 4.57 -19.73
CA VAL A 27 1.94 5.97 -19.81
C VAL A 27 1.03 6.16 -21.03
N SER A 28 -0.16 6.69 -20.79
CA SER A 28 -1.14 7.00 -21.82
C SER A 28 -0.84 8.36 -22.47
N ARG A 29 -1.66 8.74 -23.47
CA ARG A 29 -1.56 10.06 -24.11
C ARG A 29 -1.69 11.16 -23.06
N ASN A 30 -1.07 12.31 -23.32
CA ASN A 30 -1.05 13.46 -22.40
C ASN A 30 -0.44 13.14 -21.01
N TYR A 31 0.54 12.24 -20.96
CA TYR A 31 1.28 11.88 -19.73
C TYR A 31 0.41 11.30 -18.60
N GLN A 32 -0.74 10.74 -18.94
CA GLN A 32 -1.61 10.12 -17.95
C GLN A 32 -1.06 8.77 -17.51
N VAL A 33 -0.91 8.59 -16.20
CA VAL A 33 -0.56 7.29 -15.59
C VAL A 33 -1.79 6.75 -14.88
N THR A 34 -2.27 5.59 -15.32
CA THR A 34 -3.42 4.94 -14.70
C THR A 34 -3.00 4.30 -13.38
N ILE A 35 -3.65 4.66 -12.27
CA ILE A 35 -3.44 3.96 -11.00
C ILE A 35 -4.16 2.60 -11.07
N PRO A 36 -3.42 1.48 -11.04
CA PRO A 36 -4.00 0.15 -11.18
C PRO A 36 -4.87 -0.21 -9.97
N ALA A 37 -5.79 -1.17 -10.15
CA ALA A 37 -6.78 -1.52 -9.13
C ALA A 37 -6.13 -1.97 -7.80
N LYS A 38 -4.98 -2.63 -7.86
CA LYS A 38 -4.24 -3.08 -6.67
C LYS A 38 -3.79 -1.90 -5.81
N VAL A 39 -3.25 -0.86 -6.42
CA VAL A 39 -2.81 0.36 -5.72
C VAL A 39 -4.02 1.12 -5.17
N ARG A 40 -5.13 1.19 -5.93
CA ARG A 40 -6.39 1.83 -5.49
C ARG A 40 -6.98 1.21 -4.22
N GLN A 41 -6.73 -0.07 -3.92
CA GLN A 41 -7.18 -0.69 -2.67
C GLN A 41 -6.50 -0.09 -1.44
N LYS A 42 -5.28 0.41 -1.59
CA LYS A 42 -4.51 1.07 -0.53
C LYS A 42 -4.59 2.59 -0.60
N PHE A 43 -4.80 3.13 -1.80
CA PHE A 43 -4.87 4.55 -2.11
C PHE A 43 -6.27 4.91 -2.60
N PRO A 44 -7.21 5.25 -1.70
CA PRO A 44 -8.60 5.49 -2.03
C PRO A 44 -8.75 6.86 -2.71
N VAL A 45 -8.53 6.89 -4.02
CA VAL A 45 -8.82 8.05 -4.87
C VAL A 45 -10.10 7.82 -5.67
N LYS A 46 -10.88 8.88 -5.81
CA LYS A 46 -12.10 8.94 -6.62
C LYS A 46 -11.96 10.01 -7.70
N GLU A 47 -12.84 9.94 -8.69
CA GLU A 47 -12.95 11.01 -9.68
C GLU A 47 -13.33 12.33 -8.98
N GLY A 48 -12.60 13.39 -9.31
CA GLY A 48 -12.77 14.71 -8.67
C GLY A 48 -11.86 14.96 -7.47
N ASP A 49 -11.13 13.96 -6.97
CA ASP A 49 -10.16 14.18 -5.88
C ASP A 49 -8.96 14.99 -6.35
N LEU A 50 -8.56 15.97 -5.54
CA LEU A 50 -7.33 16.71 -5.74
C LEU A 50 -6.16 15.92 -5.15
N VAL A 51 -5.11 15.73 -5.96
CA VAL A 51 -3.89 15.07 -5.53
C VAL A 51 -2.69 15.99 -5.74
N LYS A 52 -1.75 15.94 -4.80
CA LYS A 52 -0.46 16.62 -4.91
C LYS A 52 0.56 15.64 -5.47
N VAL A 53 1.20 16.03 -6.56
CA VAL A 53 2.27 15.28 -7.22
C VAL A 53 3.59 15.92 -6.81
N ILE A 54 4.46 15.17 -6.16
CA ILE A 54 5.77 15.62 -5.67
C ILE A 54 6.82 14.71 -6.27
N TYR A 55 7.88 15.29 -6.85
CA TYR A 55 9.06 14.53 -7.22
C TYR A 55 10.04 14.52 -6.03
N ASP A 56 10.43 13.33 -5.58
CA ASP A 56 11.47 13.17 -4.57
C ASP A 56 12.80 12.89 -5.25
N GLU A 57 13.70 13.88 -5.24
CA GLU A 57 15.02 13.76 -5.87
C GLU A 57 15.93 12.73 -5.18
N ASN A 58 15.69 12.42 -3.90
CA ASN A 58 16.54 11.48 -3.16
C ASN A 58 16.26 10.04 -3.56
N GLU A 59 14.99 9.72 -3.80
CA GLU A 59 14.54 8.38 -4.18
C GLU A 59 14.37 8.22 -5.70
N GLY A 60 14.32 9.33 -6.45
CA GLY A 60 14.08 9.34 -7.90
C GLY A 60 12.65 8.91 -8.26
N VAL A 61 11.68 9.14 -7.37
CA VAL A 61 10.29 8.68 -7.53
C VAL A 61 9.29 9.83 -7.44
N VAL A 62 8.16 9.67 -8.11
CA VAL A 62 7.01 10.56 -7.98
C VAL A 62 6.11 10.06 -6.85
N LYS A 63 5.94 10.88 -5.81
CA LYS A 63 5.03 10.65 -4.69
C LYS A 63 3.71 11.37 -4.96
N ILE A 64 2.60 10.65 -4.85
CA ILE A 64 1.25 11.19 -5.01
C ILE A 64 0.58 11.17 -3.64
N GLN A 65 0.06 12.32 -3.20
CA GLN A 65 -0.63 12.46 -1.92
C GLN A 65 -2.02 13.03 -2.14
N ILE A 66 -3.03 12.48 -1.46
CA ILE A 66 -4.39 13.00 -1.51
C ILE A 66 -4.44 14.31 -0.72
N LEU A 67 -4.90 15.39 -1.35
CA LEU A 67 -5.19 16.63 -0.66
C LEU A 67 -6.58 16.51 -0.04
N LYS A 68 -6.61 16.30 1.27
CA LYS A 68 -7.85 16.44 2.04
C LYS A 68 -8.06 17.93 2.28
N SER A 69 -9.11 18.49 1.71
CA SER A 69 -9.64 19.81 2.08
C SER A 69 -10.50 19.72 3.33
#